data_AF-A0A2V3J1Z8-F1
#
_entry.id   AF-A0A2V3J1Z8-F1
#
_cell.length_a   1.000
_cell.length_b   1.000
_cell.length_c   1.000
_cell.angle_alpha   90.00
_cell.angle_beta   90.00
_cell.angle_gamma   90.00
#
_symmetry.space_group_name_H-M   'P 1'
#
loop_
_entity.id
_entity.type
_entity.pdbx_description
1 polymer ?
#
loop_
_entity_poly.entity_id
_entity_poly.type
_entity_poly.pdbx_seq_one_letter_code
_entity_poly.pdbx_strand_id
1 'polypeptide(L)'
;MDIGNWDDDDFVSPLPGPAPSGELDDLFEFTENLTIDDMPDSAEPEHAKPELPPLPPGVVDLTNGQRGVLLERKKTVEKGPKPSQEQPFVEIHYDGSLVSTGEKFDSSKEQNYAMVVQLDIPPSGKSSVIRGLEIGLREMRAGEHVVLTINSKYAYGKEGAPDIPPDSDLHFEIEVLDVRATQKKVAATVDNSSKDLSRLEVIRREREVAQMRREEEEQRKQAERERKAARAAAIREKLANKKSGGKKGGKKKR
;
A
#
# COMPACT_ATOMS: atom_id res chain seq x y z
N MET A 1 67.50 -45.38 6.96
CA MET A 1 66.67 -44.89 8.08
C MET A 1 65.47 -45.81 8.10
N ASP A 2 65.62 -46.90 8.85
CA ASP A 2 64.66 -47.97 9.08
C ASP A 2 64.26 -47.92 10.54
N ILE A 3 62.96 -47.74 10.83
CA ILE A 3 62.23 -48.12 12.05
C ILE A 3 60.80 -47.57 11.85
N GLY A 4 59.68 -48.25 12.02
CA GLY A 4 59.35 -49.55 12.58
C GLY A 4 57.86 -49.47 12.94
N ASN A 5 57.09 -50.47 12.53
CA ASN A 5 55.74 -50.74 13.02
C ASN A 5 55.78 -51.05 14.53
N TRP A 6 54.67 -50.85 15.26
CA TRP A 6 54.20 -51.51 16.51
C TRP A 6 53.21 -50.56 17.23
N ASP A 7 51.90 -50.79 17.17
CA ASP A 7 51.01 -51.51 18.12
C ASP A 7 50.04 -50.45 18.70
N ASP A 8 48.74 -50.53 18.43
CA ASP A 8 47.77 -51.34 19.18
C ASP A 8 47.92 -51.11 20.70
N ASP A 9 47.13 -50.18 21.26
CA ASP A 9 46.32 -50.41 22.45
C ASP A 9 45.65 -49.12 22.97
N ASP A 10 44.47 -49.33 23.57
CA ASP A 10 43.84 -48.47 24.57
C ASP A 10 43.18 -47.14 24.16
N PHE A 11 41.96 -47.23 23.62
CA PHE A 11 40.86 -46.44 24.20
C PHE A 11 39.50 -47.14 24.06
N VAL A 12 39.35 -48.28 24.73
CA VAL A 12 38.03 -48.83 25.06
C VAL A 12 37.49 -48.07 26.27
N SER A 13 36.51 -47.20 26.06
CA SER A 13 35.68 -46.69 27.16
C SER A 13 34.48 -47.63 27.36
N PRO A 14 34.23 -48.11 28.60
CA PRO A 14 33.34 -49.23 28.88
C PRO A 14 31.86 -48.85 28.83
N LEU A 15 31.06 -49.75 28.23
CA LEU A 15 29.61 -49.81 28.38
C LEU A 15 29.24 -50.11 29.84
N PRO A 16 28.26 -49.42 30.45
CA PRO A 16 27.74 -49.81 31.76
C PRO A 16 26.94 -51.12 31.65
N GLY A 17 27.30 -52.09 32.48
CA GLY A 17 26.71 -53.43 32.55
C GLY A 17 25.27 -53.47 33.10
N PRO A 18 24.63 -54.66 33.08
CA PRO A 18 23.23 -54.84 33.44
C PRO A 18 22.99 -54.70 34.95
N ALA A 19 21.98 -53.91 35.32
CA ALA A 19 21.49 -53.85 36.69
C ALA A 19 20.63 -55.09 37.04
N PRO A 20 20.69 -55.57 38.29
CA PRO A 20 20.23 -56.89 38.69
C PRO A 20 18.72 -57.01 38.93
N SER A 21 18.21 -58.20 38.61
CA SER A 21 16.94 -58.76 39.07
C SER A 21 16.97 -59.05 40.58
N GLY A 22 16.05 -58.45 41.33
CA GLY A 22 15.66 -58.81 42.70
C GLY A 22 14.19 -58.42 42.87
N GLU A 23 13.30 -59.41 42.81
CA GLU A 23 12.56 -59.93 43.98
C GLU A 23 11.65 -58.88 44.63
N LEU A 24 10.38 -58.93 44.23
CA LEU A 24 9.24 -58.29 44.86
C LEU A 24 8.53 -59.35 45.70
N ASP A 25 8.85 -59.41 46.99
CA ASP A 25 8.07 -60.12 48.00
C ASP A 25 7.91 -59.20 49.21
N ASP A 26 6.78 -58.50 49.25
CA ASP A 26 6.07 -58.07 50.46
C ASP A 26 4.61 -57.79 50.04
N LEU A 27 3.82 -58.86 49.93
CA LEU A 27 2.80 -59.28 50.90
C LEU A 27 1.73 -58.22 51.25
N PHE A 28 0.51 -58.54 50.76
CA PHE A 28 -0.73 -58.67 51.56
C PHE A 28 -1.31 -57.37 52.16
N GLU A 29 -2.55 -56.94 51.96
CA GLU A 29 -3.82 -57.62 51.73
C GLU A 29 -4.77 -56.65 51.01
N PHE A 30 -5.35 -57.06 49.89
CA PHE A 30 -6.80 -56.96 49.74
C PHE A 30 -7.22 -57.86 48.59
N THR A 31 -7.54 -59.11 48.94
CA THR A 31 -8.38 -59.94 48.09
C THR A 31 -9.71 -59.22 47.92
N GLU A 32 -10.09 -58.92 46.68
CA GLU A 32 -11.27 -59.51 46.04
C GLU A 32 -11.69 -58.67 44.82
N ASN A 33 -11.81 -59.37 43.70
CA ASN A 33 -12.72 -59.11 42.58
C ASN A 33 -12.80 -57.68 42.02
N LEU A 34 -12.08 -57.41 40.94
CA LEU A 34 -12.69 -56.71 39.80
C LEU A 34 -12.03 -57.16 38.50
N THR A 35 -12.85 -57.76 37.66
CA THR A 35 -12.60 -58.10 36.27
C THR A 35 -11.97 -56.92 35.52
N ILE A 36 -10.84 -57.19 34.86
CA ILE A 36 -10.32 -56.41 33.74
C ILE A 36 -11.33 -56.57 32.61
N ASP A 37 -12.29 -55.64 32.46
CA ASP A 37 -13.05 -55.40 31.21
C ASP A 37 -14.09 -54.27 31.35
N ASP A 38 -13.77 -53.19 32.08
CA ASP A 38 -14.53 -51.93 31.97
C ASP A 38 -13.68 -50.77 32.50
N MET A 39 -12.56 -50.47 31.83
CA MET A 39 -12.05 -49.11 31.87
C MET A 39 -13.00 -48.32 30.96
N PRO A 40 -13.79 -47.36 31.46
CA PRO A 40 -14.44 -46.44 30.57
C PRO A 40 -13.31 -45.74 29.83
N ASP A 41 -13.23 -46.04 28.53
CA ASP A 41 -12.57 -45.20 27.54
C ASP A 41 -12.85 -43.77 27.99
N SER A 42 -11.81 -43.07 28.44
CA SER A 42 -11.87 -41.64 28.62
C SER A 42 -11.94 -41.06 27.22
N ALA A 43 -13.10 -41.26 26.58
CA ALA A 43 -13.66 -40.34 25.65
C ALA A 43 -13.65 -39.01 26.40
N GLU A 44 -12.61 -38.22 26.14
CA GLU A 44 -12.78 -36.77 26.13
C GLU A 44 -14.17 -36.54 25.55
N PRO A 45 -15.08 -35.85 26.25
CA PRO A 45 -16.38 -35.58 25.68
C PRO A 45 -16.08 -34.99 24.32
N GLU A 46 -16.55 -35.67 23.27
CA GLU A 46 -16.46 -35.18 21.90
C GLU A 46 -17.08 -33.79 22.00
N HIS A 47 -16.22 -32.77 22.11
CA HIS A 47 -16.64 -31.41 22.34
C HIS A 47 -17.35 -31.07 21.06
N ALA A 48 -18.67 -31.27 21.05
CA ALA A 48 -19.55 -30.98 19.95
C ALA A 48 -19.17 -29.56 19.53
N LYS A 49 -18.50 -29.49 18.38
CA LYS A 49 -17.91 -28.26 17.86
C LYS A 49 -19.04 -27.24 17.93
N PRO A 50 -18.92 -26.14 18.70
CA PRO A 50 -20.06 -25.26 18.95
C PRO A 50 -20.65 -24.89 17.60
N GLU A 51 -21.88 -25.35 17.37
CA GLU A 51 -22.54 -25.16 16.08
C GLU A 51 -22.71 -23.65 15.93
N LEU A 52 -21.95 -23.08 15.01
CA LEU A 52 -21.86 -21.63 14.89
C LEU A 52 -23.27 -21.07 14.67
N PRO A 53 -23.65 -19.97 15.34
CA PRO A 53 -25.01 -19.44 15.29
C PRO A 53 -25.46 -19.24 13.84
N PRO A 54 -26.75 -19.42 13.50
CA PRO A 54 -27.21 -19.25 12.13
C PRO A 54 -26.85 -17.86 11.60
N LEU A 55 -26.41 -17.78 10.34
CA LEU A 55 -26.09 -16.49 9.73
C LEU A 55 -27.35 -15.63 9.61
N PRO A 56 -27.24 -14.31 9.78
CA PRO A 56 -28.37 -13.41 9.58
C PRO A 56 -28.89 -13.50 8.13
N PRO A 57 -30.19 -13.25 7.91
CA PRO A 57 -30.79 -13.33 6.59
C PRO A 57 -30.14 -12.34 5.62
N GLY A 58 -29.77 -12.82 4.43
CA GLY A 58 -29.11 -12.01 3.40
C GLY A 58 -27.58 -12.06 3.42
N VAL A 59 -26.98 -12.70 4.43
CA VAL A 59 -25.54 -12.96 4.47
C VAL A 59 -25.22 -14.32 3.84
N VAL A 60 -24.28 -14.31 2.90
CA VAL A 60 -23.84 -15.49 2.15
C VAL A 60 -22.40 -15.82 2.53
N ASP A 61 -22.12 -17.08 2.91
CA ASP A 61 -20.74 -17.55 3.12
C ASP A 61 -20.12 -17.98 1.79
N LEU A 62 -19.02 -17.33 1.41
CA LEU A 62 -18.27 -17.59 0.17
C LEU A 62 -17.16 -18.63 0.35
N THR A 63 -17.01 -19.21 1.54
CA THR A 63 -15.92 -20.14 1.88
C THR A 63 -16.40 -21.56 2.17
N ASN A 64 -17.50 -21.97 1.52
CA ASN A 64 -18.04 -23.34 1.62
C ASN A 64 -18.29 -23.80 3.06
N GLY A 65 -18.81 -22.92 3.93
CA GLY A 65 -19.12 -23.24 5.32
C GLY A 65 -17.98 -22.93 6.30
N GLN A 66 -16.81 -22.50 5.83
CA GLN A 66 -15.71 -22.07 6.71
C GLN A 66 -15.96 -20.72 7.38
N ARG A 67 -17.02 -19.99 6.96
CA ARG A 67 -17.37 -18.63 7.44
C ARG A 67 -16.20 -17.64 7.44
N GLY A 68 -15.27 -17.86 6.52
CA GLY A 68 -14.07 -17.05 6.37
C GLY A 68 -14.33 -15.74 5.63
N VAL A 69 -15.30 -15.73 4.71
CA VAL A 69 -15.69 -14.55 3.95
C VAL A 69 -17.21 -14.54 3.87
N LEU A 70 -17.82 -13.65 4.64
CA LEU A 70 -19.26 -13.45 4.66
C LEU A 70 -19.59 -12.22 3.80
N LEU A 71 -20.55 -12.37 2.91
CA LEU A 71 -20.97 -11.34 1.97
C LEU A 71 -22.41 -10.91 2.26
N GLU A 72 -22.60 -9.62 2.50
CA GLU A 72 -23.91 -8.99 2.66
C GLU A 72 -24.12 -7.93 1.57
N ARG A 73 -25.13 -8.09 0.70
CA ARG A 73 -25.41 -7.09 -0.35
C ARG A 73 -26.26 -5.95 0.21
N LYS A 74 -25.71 -4.74 0.27
CA LYS A 74 -26.44 -3.51 0.62
C LYS A 74 -27.20 -2.95 -0.59
N LYS A 75 -26.59 -3.05 -1.79
CA LYS A 75 -27.19 -2.64 -3.06
C LYS A 75 -26.85 -3.67 -4.13
N THR A 76 -27.90 -4.29 -4.67
CA THR A 76 -27.82 -5.20 -5.81
C THR A 76 -28.04 -4.43 -7.11
N VAL A 77 -27.43 -4.92 -8.19
CA VAL A 77 -27.70 -4.44 -9.55
C VAL A 77 -28.17 -5.61 -10.39
N GLU A 78 -29.24 -5.40 -11.17
CA GLU A 78 -29.78 -6.46 -12.03
C GLU A 78 -28.91 -6.68 -13.28
N LYS A 79 -28.14 -5.66 -13.69
CA LYS A 79 -27.30 -5.68 -14.88
C LYS A 79 -25.95 -5.01 -14.59
N GLY A 80 -24.87 -5.70 -14.94
CA GLY A 80 -23.51 -5.19 -14.81
C GLY A 80 -22.48 -6.29 -15.10
N PRO A 81 -21.30 -5.95 -15.66
CA PRO A 81 -20.22 -6.90 -15.83
C PRO A 81 -19.81 -7.51 -14.49
N LYS A 82 -19.62 -8.82 -14.49
CA LYS A 82 -19.02 -9.59 -13.39
C LYS A 82 -17.56 -9.86 -13.79
N PRO A 83 -16.59 -9.80 -12.85
CA PRO A 83 -15.21 -10.10 -13.18
C PRO A 83 -15.04 -11.50 -13.77
N SER A 84 -14.19 -11.59 -14.78
CA SER A 84 -13.89 -12.81 -15.52
C SER A 84 -12.44 -12.81 -15.98
N GLN A 85 -11.98 -13.90 -16.59
CA GLN A 85 -10.62 -13.97 -17.13
C GLN A 85 -10.37 -12.91 -18.22
N GLU A 86 -11.39 -12.57 -19.00
CA GLU A 86 -11.31 -11.50 -20.01
C GLU A 86 -11.42 -10.11 -19.40
N GLN A 87 -12.04 -9.99 -18.22
CA GLN A 87 -12.23 -8.73 -17.48
C GLN A 87 -11.74 -8.85 -16.04
N PRO A 88 -10.41 -8.98 -15.84
CA PRO A 88 -9.87 -9.32 -14.54
C PRO A 88 -9.68 -8.11 -13.62
N PHE A 89 -9.83 -6.89 -14.13
CA PHE A 89 -9.61 -5.67 -13.35
C PHE A 89 -10.91 -5.12 -12.80
N VAL A 90 -10.96 -4.98 -11.48
CA VAL A 90 -12.11 -4.44 -10.75
C VAL A 90 -11.69 -3.13 -10.09
N GLU A 91 -12.41 -2.06 -10.39
CA GLU A 91 -12.20 -0.75 -9.79
C GLU A 91 -13.21 -0.54 -8.66
N ILE A 92 -12.72 -0.28 -7.45
CA ILE A 92 -13.54 -0.21 -6.24
C ILE A 92 -13.22 1.00 -5.38
N HIS A 93 -14.25 1.48 -4.70
CA HIS A 93 -14.08 2.18 -3.43
C HIS A 93 -14.32 1.21 -2.28
N TYR A 94 -13.49 1.31 -1.25
CA TYR A 94 -13.65 0.57 -0.02
C TYR A 94 -13.41 1.45 1.21
N ASP A 95 -14.03 1.04 2.31
CA ASP A 95 -13.77 1.45 3.68
C ASP A 95 -13.52 0.18 4.51
N GLY A 96 -12.34 0.08 5.12
CA GLY A 96 -11.90 -1.05 5.95
C GLY A 96 -11.91 -0.69 7.44
N SER A 97 -12.51 -1.55 8.25
CA SER A 97 -12.61 -1.40 9.70
C SER A 97 -12.41 -2.72 10.45
N LEU A 98 -11.97 -2.65 11.70
CA LEU A 98 -11.83 -3.81 12.57
C LEU A 98 -13.20 -4.24 13.11
N VAL A 99 -13.54 -5.53 13.04
CA VAL A 99 -14.82 -6.04 13.57
C VAL A 99 -14.90 -5.88 15.09
N SER A 100 -13.78 -6.08 15.78
CA SER A 100 -13.73 -6.05 17.25
C SER A 100 -13.98 -4.67 17.85
N THR A 101 -13.48 -3.62 17.21
CA THR A 101 -13.52 -2.23 17.74
C THR A 101 -14.39 -1.29 16.90
N GLY A 102 -14.68 -1.64 15.64
CA GLY A 102 -15.31 -0.76 14.66
C GLY A 102 -14.38 0.33 14.13
N GLU A 103 -13.11 0.34 14.53
CA GLU A 103 -12.14 1.37 14.13
C GLU A 103 -11.78 1.22 12.65
N LYS A 104 -11.86 2.31 11.89
CA LYS A 104 -11.43 2.36 10.50
C LYS A 104 -9.91 2.42 10.41
N PHE A 105 -9.31 1.49 9.70
CA PHE A 105 -7.85 1.46 9.48
C PHE A 105 -7.46 1.96 8.08
N ASP A 106 -8.35 1.86 7.09
CA ASP A 106 -8.07 2.31 5.73
C ASP A 106 -9.36 2.70 4.99
N SER A 107 -9.31 3.77 4.18
CA SER A 107 -10.42 4.19 3.33
C SER A 107 -9.91 4.80 2.04
N SER A 108 -10.34 4.22 0.91
CA SER A 108 -10.05 4.74 -0.42
C SER A 108 -10.71 6.10 -0.68
N LYS A 109 -11.89 6.34 -0.08
CA LYS A 109 -12.66 7.58 -0.25
C LYS A 109 -11.96 8.76 0.43
N GLU A 110 -11.43 8.53 1.64
CA GLU A 110 -10.67 9.56 2.38
C GLU A 110 -9.37 9.93 1.66
N GLN A 111 -8.74 8.95 1.00
CA GLN A 111 -7.52 9.15 0.22
C GLN A 111 -7.78 9.63 -1.22
N ASN A 112 -9.03 9.88 -1.60
CA ASN A 112 -9.45 10.34 -2.95
C ASN A 112 -8.89 9.50 -4.10
N TYR A 113 -8.79 8.17 -3.93
CA TYR A 113 -8.35 7.26 -4.99
C TYR A 113 -9.31 6.06 -5.11
N ALA A 114 -9.46 5.53 -6.32
CA ALA A 114 -10.14 4.25 -6.54
C ALA A 114 -9.08 3.15 -6.66
N MET A 115 -9.28 2.05 -5.92
CA MET A 115 -8.35 0.93 -5.96
C MET A 115 -8.70 0.03 -7.15
N VAL A 116 -7.68 -0.36 -7.92
CA VAL A 116 -7.82 -1.30 -9.03
C VAL A 116 -7.22 -2.63 -8.63
N VAL A 117 -8.06 -3.66 -8.52
CA VAL A 117 -7.68 -5.03 -8.14
C VAL A 117 -7.66 -5.92 -9.38
N GLN A 118 -6.61 -6.71 -9.54
CA GLN A 118 -6.53 -7.74 -10.59
C GLN A 118 -6.88 -9.12 -10.00
N LEU A 119 -7.89 -9.79 -10.54
CA LEU A 119 -8.39 -11.08 -10.04
C LEU A 119 -7.91 -12.30 -10.85
N ASP A 120 -7.36 -12.08 -12.06
CA ASP A 120 -6.65 -13.11 -12.83
C ASP A 120 -5.17 -13.05 -12.44
N ILE A 121 -4.78 -13.92 -11.52
CA ILE A 121 -3.41 -14.05 -11.05
C ILE A 121 -2.89 -15.37 -11.59
N PRO A 122 -1.75 -15.39 -12.31
CA PRO A 122 -1.15 -16.63 -12.76
C PRO A 122 -0.74 -17.49 -11.55
N PRO A 123 -0.61 -18.82 -11.70
CA PRO A 123 -0.28 -19.72 -10.58
C PRO A 123 1.03 -19.40 -9.85
N SER A 124 1.93 -18.64 -10.48
CA SER A 124 3.19 -18.17 -9.90
C SER A 124 3.11 -16.74 -9.33
N GLY A 125 1.99 -16.05 -9.50
CA GLY A 125 1.78 -14.67 -9.08
C GLY A 125 1.34 -14.56 -7.63
N LYS A 126 1.71 -13.45 -6.99
CA LYS A 126 1.17 -13.06 -5.68
C LYS A 126 -0.03 -12.14 -5.90
N SER A 127 -1.11 -12.37 -5.14
CA SER A 127 -2.24 -11.45 -5.12
C SER A 127 -1.81 -10.10 -4.57
N SER A 128 -2.27 -9.00 -5.18
CA SER A 128 -2.04 -7.65 -4.66
C SER A 128 -2.94 -7.31 -3.47
N VAL A 129 -3.92 -8.18 -3.18
CA VAL A 129 -4.91 -7.98 -2.12
C VAL A 129 -5.01 -9.22 -1.23
N ILE A 130 -5.62 -9.06 -0.06
CA ILE A 130 -5.93 -10.19 0.82
C ILE A 130 -6.90 -11.17 0.16
N ARG A 131 -6.78 -12.45 0.51
CA ARG A 131 -7.54 -13.55 -0.09
C ARG A 131 -9.05 -13.35 0.03
N GLY A 132 -9.52 -12.79 1.16
CA GLY A 132 -10.94 -12.56 1.38
C GLY A 132 -11.56 -11.56 0.42
N LEU A 133 -10.83 -10.48 0.09
CA LEU A 133 -11.25 -9.51 -0.91
C LEU A 133 -11.31 -10.14 -2.30
N GLU A 134 -10.32 -10.96 -2.67
CA GLU A 134 -10.31 -11.66 -3.94
C GLU A 134 -11.53 -12.58 -4.11
N ILE A 135 -11.90 -13.33 -3.06
CA ILE A 135 -13.09 -14.20 -3.04
C ILE A 135 -14.37 -13.36 -3.14
N GLY A 136 -14.48 -12.28 -2.36
CA GLY A 136 -15.66 -11.42 -2.35
C GLY A 136 -15.87 -10.69 -3.67
N LEU A 137 -14.84 -10.04 -4.20
CA LEU A 137 -14.91 -9.28 -5.45
C LEU A 137 -15.28 -10.16 -6.65
N ARG A 138 -14.89 -11.44 -6.66
CA ARG A 138 -15.32 -12.39 -7.70
C ARG A 138 -16.82 -12.58 -7.76
N GLU A 139 -17.54 -12.41 -6.65
CA GLU A 139 -18.99 -12.56 -6.57
C GLU A 139 -19.78 -11.26 -6.78
N MET A 140 -19.09 -10.14 -6.98
CA MET A 140 -19.67 -8.81 -7.12
C MET A 140 -19.77 -8.37 -8.59
N ARG A 141 -20.69 -7.46 -8.89
CA ARG A 141 -20.87 -6.82 -10.21
C ARG A 141 -20.57 -5.33 -10.14
N ALA A 142 -20.22 -4.73 -11.27
CA ALA A 142 -20.07 -3.28 -11.37
C ALA A 142 -21.37 -2.56 -10.96
N GLY A 143 -21.25 -1.57 -10.08
CA GLY A 143 -22.36 -0.80 -9.51
C GLY A 143 -22.95 -1.38 -8.21
N GLU A 144 -22.50 -2.56 -7.77
CA GLU A 144 -22.95 -3.13 -6.49
C GLU A 144 -22.26 -2.49 -5.28
N HIS A 145 -23.01 -2.46 -4.18
CA HIS A 145 -22.50 -2.09 -2.88
C HIS A 145 -22.68 -3.27 -1.93
N VAL A 146 -21.58 -3.75 -1.37
CA VAL A 146 -21.54 -4.97 -0.58
C VAL A 146 -20.66 -4.78 0.63
N VAL A 147 -21.05 -5.40 1.73
CA VAL A 147 -20.28 -5.50 2.95
C VAL A 147 -19.68 -6.90 3.03
N LEU A 148 -18.36 -6.97 3.19
CA LEU A 148 -17.62 -8.20 3.39
C LEU A 148 -17.07 -8.26 4.82
N THR A 149 -17.43 -9.31 5.55
CA THR A 149 -16.79 -9.66 6.82
C THR A 149 -15.78 -10.77 6.55
N ILE A 150 -14.50 -10.48 6.74
CA ILE A 150 -13.39 -11.35 6.40
C ILE A 150 -12.71 -11.78 7.69
N ASN A 151 -12.69 -13.09 7.94
CA ASN A 151 -11.98 -13.66 9.06
C ASN A 151 -10.46 -13.48 8.89
N SER A 152 -9.73 -13.33 10.01
CA SER A 152 -8.28 -13.11 10.03
C SER A 152 -7.51 -14.09 9.13
N LYS A 153 -7.90 -15.37 9.07
CA LYS A 153 -7.29 -16.41 8.21
C LYS A 153 -7.31 -16.09 6.71
N TYR A 154 -8.29 -15.30 6.26
CA TYR A 154 -8.44 -14.83 4.87
C TYR A 154 -7.97 -13.38 4.69
N ALA A 155 -7.48 -12.74 5.75
CA ALA A 155 -6.92 -11.40 5.80
C ALA A 155 -5.42 -11.44 6.14
N TYR A 156 -5.01 -10.87 7.28
CA TYR A 156 -3.61 -10.75 7.72
C TYR A 156 -3.16 -11.83 8.71
N GLY A 157 -4.06 -12.75 9.08
CA GLY A 157 -3.79 -13.90 9.94
C GLY A 157 -3.17 -13.52 11.29
N LYS A 158 -2.30 -14.40 11.78
CA LYS A 158 -1.59 -14.23 13.07
C LYS A 158 -0.51 -13.17 13.05
N GLU A 159 -0.06 -12.76 11.87
CA GLU A 159 1.00 -11.76 11.72
C GLU A 159 0.43 -10.34 11.86
N GLY A 160 -0.80 -10.12 11.39
CA GLY A 160 -1.41 -8.79 11.38
C GLY A 160 -0.73 -7.84 10.39
N ALA A 161 -0.93 -6.54 10.59
CA ALA A 161 -0.30 -5.45 9.86
C ALA A 161 -0.06 -4.28 10.84
N PRO A 162 0.68 -3.21 10.45
CA PRO A 162 0.98 -2.08 11.35
C PRO A 162 -0.25 -1.51 12.08
N ASP A 163 -1.37 -1.36 11.36
CA ASP A 163 -2.64 -0.82 11.88
C ASP A 163 -3.69 -1.92 12.14
N ILE A 164 -3.31 -3.20 12.01
CA ILE A 164 -4.24 -4.34 12.11
C ILE A 164 -3.65 -5.36 13.09
N PRO A 165 -4.22 -5.52 14.29
CA PRO A 165 -3.71 -6.47 15.26
C PRO A 165 -3.72 -7.93 14.74
N PRO A 166 -2.85 -8.80 15.27
CA PRO A 166 -2.90 -10.24 15.02
C PRO A 166 -4.30 -10.83 15.20
N ASP A 167 -4.63 -11.81 14.35
CA ASP A 167 -5.90 -12.56 14.41
C ASP A 167 -7.16 -11.66 14.37
N SER A 168 -7.07 -10.48 13.76
CA SER A 168 -8.20 -9.56 13.62
C SER A 168 -9.10 -9.89 12.44
N ASP A 169 -10.40 -9.94 12.71
CA ASP A 169 -11.44 -9.99 11.69
C ASP A 169 -11.72 -8.58 11.15
N LEU A 170 -11.90 -8.49 9.83
CA LEU A 170 -12.03 -7.23 9.11
C LEU A 170 -13.42 -7.07 8.52
N HIS A 171 -13.91 -5.85 8.52
CA HIS A 171 -15.16 -5.45 7.91
C HIS A 171 -14.87 -4.44 6.80
N PHE A 172 -15.14 -4.84 5.56
CA PHE A 172 -14.96 -4.02 4.37
C PHE A 172 -16.31 -3.66 3.76
N GLU A 173 -16.59 -2.37 3.71
CA GLU A 173 -17.69 -1.83 2.91
C GLU A 173 -17.13 -1.48 1.53
N ILE A 174 -17.64 -2.13 0.48
CA ILE A 174 -17.09 -2.06 -0.88
C ILE A 174 -18.16 -1.64 -1.87
N GLU A 175 -17.80 -0.68 -2.70
CA GLU A 175 -18.58 -0.19 -3.83
C GLU A 175 -17.80 -0.44 -5.12
N VAL A 176 -18.32 -1.29 -6.00
CA VAL A 176 -17.69 -1.57 -7.29
C VAL A 176 -18.07 -0.47 -8.27
N LEU A 177 -17.07 0.24 -8.78
CA LEU A 177 -17.24 1.30 -9.76
C LEU A 177 -17.29 0.74 -11.18
N ASP A 178 -16.34 -0.12 -11.52
CA ASP A 178 -16.21 -0.65 -12.88
C ASP A 178 -15.49 -2.01 -12.91
N VAL A 179 -15.72 -2.78 -13.97
CA VAL A 179 -15.05 -4.07 -14.24
C VAL A 179 -14.59 -4.06 -15.70
N ARG A 180 -13.29 -4.28 -15.94
CA ARG A 180 -12.69 -4.07 -17.28
C ARG A 180 -11.58 -5.06 -17.62
N ALA A 181 -11.32 -5.19 -18.92
CA ALA A 181 -10.31 -6.06 -19.51
C ALA A 181 -8.86 -5.59 -19.35
N THR A 182 -8.65 -4.29 -19.20
CA THR A 182 -7.31 -3.69 -19.09
C THR A 182 -7.24 -2.79 -17.87
N GLN A 183 -6.08 -2.69 -17.22
CA GLN A 183 -5.83 -1.54 -16.35
C GLN A 183 -5.74 -0.31 -17.25
N LYS A 184 -6.88 0.32 -17.52
CA LYS A 184 -6.86 1.71 -17.88
C LYS A 184 -6.30 2.40 -16.64
N LYS A 185 -5.00 2.75 -16.64
CA LYS A 185 -4.49 3.75 -15.69
C LYS A 185 -5.54 4.86 -15.71
N VAL A 186 -5.96 5.31 -14.53
CA VAL A 186 -6.78 6.52 -14.33
C VAL A 186 -6.09 7.81 -14.85
N ALA A 187 -5.25 7.69 -15.88
CA ALA A 187 -4.97 8.72 -16.85
C ALA A 187 -6.21 9.10 -17.69
N ALA A 188 -7.27 8.28 -17.70
CA ALA A 188 -8.41 8.46 -18.61
C ALA A 188 -9.63 9.24 -18.07
N THR A 189 -9.49 9.93 -16.94
CA THR A 189 -10.25 11.17 -16.65
C THR A 189 -9.34 12.40 -16.68
N VAL A 190 -8.08 12.22 -17.10
CA VAL A 190 -7.09 13.29 -17.37
C VAL A 190 -6.74 13.34 -18.86
N ASP A 191 -7.51 12.67 -19.73
CA ASP A 191 -7.31 12.68 -21.18
C ASP A 191 -7.66 14.03 -21.84
N ASN A 192 -8.22 14.99 -21.08
CA ASN A 192 -8.36 16.38 -21.51
C ASN A 192 -7.45 17.38 -20.76
N SER A 193 -6.60 16.97 -19.82
CA SER A 193 -5.70 17.90 -19.12
C SER A 193 -4.22 17.73 -19.50
N SER A 194 -3.81 16.55 -20.00
CA SER A 194 -2.39 16.32 -20.33
C SER A 194 -1.90 17.13 -21.55
N LYS A 195 -2.76 17.39 -22.55
CA LYS A 195 -2.41 18.25 -23.69
C LYS A 195 -2.57 19.75 -23.39
N ASP A 196 -3.50 20.14 -22.52
CA ASP A 196 -3.74 21.55 -22.18
C ASP A 196 -2.70 22.13 -21.22
N LEU A 197 -2.20 21.34 -20.26
CA LEU A 197 -1.17 21.80 -19.32
C LEU A 197 0.15 22.13 -20.03
N SER A 198 0.62 21.28 -20.94
CA SER A 198 1.83 21.56 -21.72
C SER A 198 1.65 22.74 -22.68
N ARG A 199 0.45 22.93 -23.25
CA ARG A 199 0.16 24.04 -24.16
C ARG A 199 0.11 25.38 -23.41
N LEU A 200 -0.48 25.41 -22.22
CA LEU A 200 -0.50 26.59 -21.34
C LEU A 200 0.88 26.94 -20.81
N GLU A 201 1.71 25.96 -20.47
CA GLU A 201 3.06 26.18 -19.97
C GLU A 201 4.00 26.69 -21.08
N VAL A 202 3.85 26.18 -22.30
CA VAL A 202 4.56 26.73 -23.49
C VAL A 202 4.11 28.16 -23.79
N ILE A 203 2.80 28.43 -23.82
CA ILE A 203 2.27 29.79 -24.06
C ILE A 203 2.73 30.78 -22.99
N ARG A 204 2.77 30.35 -21.72
CA ARG A 204 3.25 31.17 -20.60
C ARG A 204 4.74 31.46 -20.74
N ARG A 205 5.56 30.45 -21.03
CA ARG A 205 7.01 30.60 -21.22
C ARG A 205 7.35 31.46 -22.43
N GLU A 206 6.64 31.32 -23.55
CA GLU A 206 6.84 32.16 -24.73
C GLU A 206 6.48 33.63 -24.47
N ARG A 207 5.41 33.90 -23.69
CA ARG A 207 5.05 35.27 -23.28
C ARG A 207 6.06 35.88 -22.32
N GLU A 208 6.55 35.13 -21.34
CA GLU A 208 7.60 35.59 -20.42
C GLU A 208 8.91 35.88 -21.17
N VAL A 209 9.31 35.03 -22.11
CA VAL A 209 10.50 35.27 -22.96
C VAL A 209 10.31 36.49 -23.88
N ALA A 210 9.12 36.67 -24.44
CA ALA A 210 8.83 37.84 -25.28
C ALA A 210 8.80 39.15 -24.47
N GLN A 211 8.30 39.12 -23.23
CA GLN A 211 8.34 40.27 -22.32
C GLN A 211 9.76 40.61 -21.91
N MET A 212 10.56 39.63 -21.48
CA MET A 212 11.95 39.86 -21.12
C MET A 212 12.76 40.43 -22.29
N ARG A 213 12.57 39.94 -23.51
CA ARG A 213 13.25 40.51 -24.70
C ARG A 213 12.83 41.94 -25.01
N ARG A 214 11.56 42.30 -24.81
CA ARG A 214 11.08 43.67 -24.99
C ARG A 214 11.62 44.60 -23.91
N GLU A 215 11.61 44.16 -22.66
CA GLU A 215 12.17 44.91 -21.53
C GLU A 215 13.68 45.10 -21.67
N GLU A 216 14.43 44.09 -22.09
CA GLU A 216 15.87 44.19 -22.35
C GLU A 216 16.16 45.15 -23.51
N GLU A 217 15.37 45.12 -24.59
CA GLU A 217 15.52 46.06 -25.71
C GLU A 217 15.20 47.50 -25.30
N GLU A 218 14.15 47.71 -24.49
CA GLU A 218 13.79 49.01 -23.94
C GLU A 218 14.84 49.54 -22.97
N GLN A 219 15.34 48.69 -22.06
CA GLN A 219 16.45 49.03 -21.17
C GLN A 219 17.71 49.37 -21.95
N ARG A 220 18.03 48.63 -23.02
CA ARG A 220 19.18 48.91 -23.88
C ARG A 220 19.02 50.27 -24.59
N LYS A 221 17.83 50.58 -25.11
CA LYS A 221 17.53 51.88 -25.72
C LYS A 221 17.56 53.02 -24.70
N GLN A 222 17.05 52.79 -23.49
CA GLN A 222 17.09 53.78 -22.41
C GLN A 222 18.52 54.04 -21.94
N ALA A 223 19.31 53.00 -21.71
CA ALA A 223 20.72 53.12 -21.34
C ALA A 223 21.53 53.84 -22.43
N GLU A 224 21.24 53.60 -23.71
CA GLU A 224 21.87 54.34 -24.80
C GLU A 224 21.47 55.82 -24.81
N ARG A 225 20.17 56.11 -24.64
CA ARG A 225 19.67 57.49 -24.54
C ARG A 225 20.26 58.22 -23.34
N GLU A 226 20.34 57.59 -22.18
CA GLU A 226 20.95 58.13 -20.97
C GLU A 226 22.45 58.33 -21.16
N ARG A 227 23.18 57.38 -21.75
CA ARG A 227 24.61 57.55 -22.06
C ARG A 227 24.83 58.70 -23.03
N LYS A 228 23.96 58.87 -24.03
CA LYS A 228 24.03 59.96 -25.00
C LYS A 228 23.66 61.31 -24.36
N ALA A 229 22.64 61.34 -23.50
CA ALA A 229 22.23 62.51 -22.73
C ALA A 229 23.31 62.93 -21.72
N ALA A 230 23.91 61.99 -20.99
CA ALA A 230 24.99 62.24 -20.06
C ALA A 230 26.24 62.79 -20.78
N ARG A 231 26.58 62.23 -21.96
CA ARG A 231 27.65 62.76 -22.81
C ARG A 231 27.32 64.18 -23.30
N ALA A 232 26.09 64.44 -23.73
CA ALA A 232 25.67 65.77 -24.16
C ALA A 232 25.67 66.79 -23.00
N ALA A 233 25.25 66.38 -21.80
CA ALA A 233 25.28 67.20 -20.59
C ALA A 233 26.72 67.53 -20.17
N ALA A 234 27.63 66.56 -20.18
CA ALA A 234 29.04 66.80 -19.89
C ALA A 234 29.71 67.74 -20.91
N ILE A 235 29.33 67.65 -22.19
CA ILE A 235 29.80 68.60 -23.22
C ILE A 235 29.22 70.00 -22.97
N ARG A 236 27.93 70.10 -22.64
CA ARG A 236 27.26 71.38 -22.31
C ARG A 236 27.84 72.04 -21.07
N GLU A 237 28.15 71.27 -20.03
CA GLU A 237 28.80 71.74 -18.80
C GLU A 237 30.22 72.25 -19.07
N LYS A 238 31.03 71.50 -19.83
CA LYS A 238 32.36 71.95 -20.27
C LYS A 238 32.31 73.24 -21.11
N LEU A 239 31.30 73.39 -21.96
CA LEU A 239 31.08 74.62 -22.75
C LEU A 239 30.59 75.80 -21.89
N ALA A 240 29.81 75.55 -20.84
CA ALA A 240 29.37 76.58 -19.89
C ALA A 240 30.52 77.08 -19.01
N ASN A 241 31.37 76.18 -18.51
CA ASN A 241 32.55 76.55 -17.70
C ASN A 241 33.62 77.29 -18.52
N LYS A 242 33.71 77.01 -19.83
CA LYS A 242 34.56 77.77 -20.77
C LYS A 242 34.02 79.19 -21.02
N LYS A 243 32.71 79.42 -20.91
CA LYS A 243 32.09 80.76 -21.02
C LYS A 243 32.22 81.60 -19.75
N SER A 244 32.25 80.99 -18.56
CA SER A 244 32.52 81.70 -17.29
C SER A 244 34.00 82.04 -17.09
N GLY A 245 34.93 81.30 -17.70
CA GLY A 245 36.37 81.60 -17.68
C GLY A 245 36.84 82.71 -18.63
N GLY A 246 35.96 83.24 -19.49
CA GLY A 246 36.32 84.15 -20.60
C GLY A 246 36.17 85.65 -20.34
N LYS A 247 35.87 86.11 -19.12
CA LYS A 247 35.61 87.53 -18.83
C LYS A 247 36.36 88.09 -17.62
N LYS A 248 37.70 88.09 -17.70
CA LYS A 248 38.58 89.14 -17.13
C LYS A 248 39.69 89.33 -18.17
N GLY A 249 39.58 90.24 -19.13
CA GLY A 249 39.41 91.68 -18.92
C GLY A 249 40.75 92.37 -19.17
N GLY A 250 41.24 92.35 -20.42
CA GLY A 250 42.35 93.18 -20.85
C GLY A 250 41.87 94.59 -21.17
N LYS A 251 42.37 95.59 -20.43
CA LYS A 251 42.50 97.04 -20.73
C LYS A 251 42.92 97.72 -19.41
N LYS A 252 43.85 98.67 -19.31
CA LYS A 252 44.74 99.38 -20.24
C LYS A 252 45.58 100.34 -19.37
N LYS A 253 46.77 100.73 -19.86
CA LYS A 253 47.55 101.96 -19.52
C LYS A 253 48.19 101.98 -18.11
N ARG A 254 49.40 102.49 -17.92
CA ARG A 254 50.10 103.62 -18.57
C ARG A 254 51.57 103.31 -18.79
#